data_AF-A0A5K1HWN7-F1
#
_entry.id   AF-A0A5K1HWN7-F1
#
_cell.length_a   1.000
_cell.length_b   1.000
_cell.length_c   1.000
_cell.angle_alpha   90.00
_cell.angle_beta   90.00
_cell.angle_gamma   90.00
#
_symmetry.space_group_name_H-M   'P 1'
#
loop_
_entity.id
_entity.type
_entity.pdbx_description
1 polymer ?
#
loop_
_entity_poly.entity_id
_entity_poly.type
_entity_poly.pdbx_seq_one_letter_code
_entity_poly.pdbx_strand_id
1 'polypeptide(L)' 'LAGRDQETTGFAWWAGNARLINLSGKLLGAHVAHAGLIVFWAGAMNLFEVAHFVPEKP' A
#
# COMPACT_ATOMS: atom_id res chain seq x y z
N LEU A 1 2.88 -20.26 -13.26
CA LEU A 1 2.77 -18.79 -13.00
C LEU A 1 4.19 -18.22 -13.02
N ALA A 2 4.70 -17.84 -14.19
CA ALA A 2 6.04 -17.27 -14.32
C ALA A 2 6.12 -15.82 -13.81
N GLY A 3 7.33 -15.33 -13.48
CA GLY A 3 7.58 -13.93 -13.13
C GLY A 3 7.29 -13.56 -11.67
N ARG A 4 7.26 -14.55 -10.76
CA ARG A 4 7.07 -14.35 -9.31
C ARG A 4 8.18 -14.98 -8.46
N ASP A 5 9.20 -15.53 -9.10
CA ASP A 5 10.33 -16.21 -8.49
C ASP A 5 11.64 -15.52 -8.92
N GLN A 6 12.73 -15.83 -8.23
CA GLN A 6 14.02 -15.22 -8.50
C GLN A 6 14.66 -15.70 -9.81
N GLU A 7 14.45 -16.97 -10.17
CA GLU A 7 15.05 -17.58 -11.36
C GLU A 7 14.55 -16.91 -12.65
N THR A 8 13.27 -16.52 -12.69
CA THR A 8 12.65 -15.90 -13.86
C THR A 8 12.77 -14.37 -13.91
N THR A 9 13.01 -13.69 -12.78
CA THR A 9 13.02 -12.22 -12.72
C THR A 9 14.36 -11.61 -12.32
N GLY A 10 15.31 -12.39 -11.80
CA GLY A 10 16.59 -11.90 -11.27
C GLY A 10 16.49 -11.13 -9.95
N PHE A 11 15.31 -11.07 -9.32
CA PHE A 11 15.07 -10.34 -8.07
C PHE A 11 14.75 -11.33 -6.95
N ALA A 12 15.51 -11.27 -5.86
CA ALA A 12 15.20 -12.00 -4.63
C ALA A 12 13.88 -11.49 -4.00
N TRP A 13 13.31 -12.26 -3.08
CA TRP A 13 11.97 -11.99 -2.52
C TRP A 13 11.86 -10.63 -1.81
N TRP A 14 12.92 -10.18 -1.13
CA TRP A 14 12.96 -8.90 -0.42
C TRP A 14 12.94 -7.69 -1.37
N ALA A 15 13.31 -7.87 -2.65
CA ALA A 15 13.18 -6.89 -3.73
C ALA A 15 11.98 -7.17 -4.64
N GLY A 16 10.97 -7.90 -4.15
CA GLY A 16 9.88 -8.44 -4.97
C GLY A 16 9.10 -7.40 -5.78
N ASN A 17 8.99 -6.16 -5.30
CA ASN A 17 8.30 -5.08 -6.04
C ASN A 17 9.04 -4.67 -7.32
N ALA A 18 10.35 -4.86 -7.41
CA ALA A 18 11.12 -4.60 -8.64
C ALA A 18 10.67 -5.50 -9.80
N ARG A 19 10.03 -6.64 -9.51
CA ARG A 19 9.43 -7.52 -10.53
C ARG A 19 8.26 -6.87 -11.27
N LEU A 20 7.72 -5.76 -10.77
CA LEU A 20 6.56 -5.07 -11.34
C LEU A 20 6.94 -3.95 -12.33
N ILE A 21 8.22 -3.63 -12.51
CA ILE A 21 8.69 -2.47 -13.32
C ILE A 21 8.10 -2.48 -14.74
N ASN A 22 8.06 -3.65 -15.39
CA ASN A 22 7.53 -3.80 -16.76
C ASN A 22 6.08 -4.31 -16.80
N LEU A 23 5.37 -4.30 -15.66
CA LEU A 23 3.99 -4.79 -15.53
C LEU A 23 3.06 -3.64 -15.15
N SER A 24 2.83 -2.72 -16.09
CA SER A 24 2.11 -1.45 -15.88
C SER A 24 0.78 -1.61 -15.14
N GLY A 25 -0.05 -2.59 -15.49
CA GLY A 25 -1.34 -2.83 -14.82
C GLY A 25 -1.19 -3.23 -13.34
N LYS A 26 -0.19 -4.07 -13.00
CA LYS A 26 0.07 -4.45 -11.60
C LYS A 26 0.71 -3.32 -10.82
N LEU A 27 1.61 -2.56 -11.46
CA LEU A 27 2.24 -1.39 -10.86
C LEU A 27 1.19 -0.30 -10.56
N LEU A 28 0.27 -0.06 -11.48
CA LEU A 28 -0.87 0.83 -11.27
C LEU A 28 -1.74 0.34 -10.12
N GLY A 29 -2.11 -0.95 -10.11
CA GLY A 29 -2.88 -1.54 -9.02
C GLY A 29 -2.20 -1.38 -7.66
N ALA A 30 -0.87 -1.57 -7.58
CA ALA A 30 -0.09 -1.35 -6.37
C ALA A 30 -0.14 0.12 -5.91
N HIS A 31 -0.03 1.10 -6.82
CA HIS A 31 -0.12 2.52 -6.48
C HIS A 31 -1.54 2.93 -6.04
N VAL A 32 -2.56 2.44 -6.72
CA VAL A 32 -3.97 2.70 -6.36
C VAL A 32 -4.28 2.10 -4.98
N ALA A 33 -3.85 0.86 -4.72
CA ALA A 33 -4.00 0.25 -3.40
C ALA A 33 -3.25 1.03 -2.32
N HIS A 34 -2.02 1.50 -2.60
CA HIS A 34 -1.24 2.31 -1.68
C HIS A 34 -1.93 3.65 -1.36
N ALA A 35 -2.44 4.35 -2.37
CA ALA A 35 -3.24 5.56 -2.15
C ALA A 35 -4.51 5.27 -1.34
N GLY A 36 -5.17 4.14 -1.62
CA GLY A 36 -6.32 3.65 -0.85
C GLY A 36 -5.99 3.45 0.64
N LEU A 37 -4.83 2.87 0.96
CA LEU A 37 -4.38 2.71 2.35
C LEU A 37 -4.17 4.06 3.06
N ILE A 38 -3.61 5.04 2.37
CA ILE A 38 -3.41 6.40 2.91
C ILE A 38 -4.76 7.04 3.23
N VAL A 39 -5.70 7.03 2.27
CA VAL A 39 -7.03 7.63 2.45
C VAL A 39 -7.84 6.89 3.51
N PHE A 40 -7.76 5.56 3.53
CA PHE A 40 -8.38 4.73 4.56
C PHE A 40 -7.88 5.11 5.95
N TRP A 41 -6.56 5.18 6.14
CA TRP A 41 -5.97 5.55 7.42
C TRP A 41 -6.34 6.98 7.83
N ALA A 42 -6.25 7.94 6.91
CA ALA A 42 -6.60 9.33 7.20
C ALA A 42 -8.07 9.46 7.66
N GLY A 43 -9.00 8.78 6.99
CA GLY A 43 -10.41 8.77 7.38
C GLY A 43 -10.64 8.04 8.70
N ALA A 44 -10.02 6.87 8.89
CA ALA A 44 -10.15 6.09 10.12
C ALA A 44 -9.62 6.87 11.34
N MET A 45 -8.45 7.50 11.22
CA MET A 45 -7.87 8.30 12.29
C MET A 45 -8.68 9.56 12.57
N ASN A 46 -9.16 10.25 11.54
CA ASN A 46 -10.01 11.42 11.75
C ASN A 46 -11.28 11.06 12.54
N LEU A 47 -11.97 9.99 12.15
CA LEU A 47 -13.16 9.53 12.88
C LEU A 47 -12.83 9.03 14.28
N PHE A 48 -11.69 8.35 14.45
CA PHE A 48 -11.22 7.89 15.76
C PHE A 48 -10.97 9.07 16.72
N GLU A 49 -10.28 10.11 16.24
CA GLU A 49 -10.01 11.32 17.01
C GLU A 49 -11.30 12.04 17.40
N VAL A 50 -12.23 12.23 16.44
CA VAL A 50 -13.53 12.86 16.71
C VAL A 50 -14.35 12.05 17.71
N ALA A 51 -14.35 10.71 17.61
CA ALA A 51 -15.12 9.84 18.50
C ALA A 51 -14.63 9.87 19.96
N HIS A 52 -13.35 10.18 20.18
CA HIS A 52 -12.74 10.24 21.51
C HIS A 52 -12.44 11.68 21.97
N PHE A 53 -12.89 12.68 21.22
CA PHE A 53 -12.66 14.07 21.54
C PHE A 53 -13.48 14.49 22.78
N VAL A 54 -12.80 15.05 23.79
CA VAL A 54 -13.44 15.66 24.96
C VAL A 54 -13.19 17.17 24.91
N PRO A 55 -14.18 18.00 24.55
CA PRO A 55 -13.97 19.43 24.29
C PRO A 55 -13.38 20.23 25.46
N GLU A 56 -13.58 19.75 26.68
CA GLU A 56 -13.14 20.40 27.92
C GLU A 56 -11.68 20.09 28.29
N LYS A 57 -11.02 19.20 27.54
CA LYS A 57 -9.66 18.74 27.83
C LYS A 57 -8.75 19.00 26.63
N PRO A 58 -7.56 19.60 26.85
CA PRO A 58 -6.47 19.54 25.88
C PRO A 58 -6.03 18.11 25.60
#